data_AF-A0A5F9CK74-F1
#
_entry.id   AF-A0A5F9CK74-F1
#
_cell.length_a   1.000
_cell.length_b   1.000
_cell.length_c   1.000
_cell.angle_alpha   90.00
_cell.angle_beta   90.00
_cell.angle_gamma   90.00
#
_symmetry.space_group_name_H-M   'P 1'
#
loop_
_entity.id
_entity.type
_entity.pdbx_description
1 polymer ?
#
loop_
_entity_poly.entity_id
_entity_poly.type
_entity_poly.pdbx_seq_one_letter_code
_entity_poly.pdbx_strand_id
1 'polypeptide(L)'
;MQRRSRGINTGLILLFSQIFRVGINNIPPVTLATLALNIWLFLNPLKPLYNSCISVERCYQQKDWQRLLLSPVHHADDWHLYFNMVSMLWKGVNLERRLGSKWFAYIIATFSLLTGVVYLLLQFVFAEFMNEPDYRRNCAVGFSGVLFALKVLNNHYCPGGFVNILGFPVPNRFACWAELVAIHFFTPGSSFSGHLAGILVGLMYTQGPLKKMMETCAGMFSSNIDYPGQQYYFNSSGYSGYQDHYPYSRPGSYEQAPRNYDVYTAGLSEEEQLDRALRASLWDRAHASHPGQENQKDLKHMTGM
;
A
#
# COMPACT_ATOMS: atom_id res chain seq x y z
N MET A 1 -14.05 -19.26 30.73
CA MET A 1 -12.89 -20.16 30.49
C MET A 1 -13.15 -20.95 29.23
N GLN A 2 -12.66 -20.49 28.08
CA GLN A 2 -12.74 -21.27 26.85
C GLN A 2 -11.48 -22.15 26.80
N ARG A 3 -11.68 -23.46 26.96
CA ARG A 3 -10.65 -24.49 26.83
C ARG A 3 -9.94 -24.24 25.49
N ARG A 4 -8.66 -23.84 25.54
CA ARG A 4 -7.79 -23.78 24.36
C ARG A 4 -7.71 -25.22 23.86
N SER A 5 -8.55 -25.55 22.89
CA SER A 5 -8.52 -26.85 22.22
C SER A 5 -7.09 -27.07 21.76
N ARG A 6 -6.45 -28.13 22.26
CA ARG A 6 -5.20 -28.69 21.72
C ARG A 6 -5.47 -29.30 20.34
N GLY A 7 -6.11 -28.53 19.45
CA GLY A 7 -6.18 -28.84 18.04
C GLY A 7 -4.83 -28.54 17.42
N ILE A 8 -4.49 -29.27 16.36
CA ILE A 8 -3.37 -28.93 15.49
C ILE A 8 -3.59 -27.47 15.04
N ASN A 9 -2.66 -26.57 15.35
CA ASN A 9 -2.72 -25.15 14.96
C ASN A 9 -2.54 -25.02 13.44
N THR A 10 -3.56 -25.42 12.70
CA THR A 10 -3.52 -25.58 11.25
C THR A 10 -3.30 -24.21 10.59
N GLY A 11 -3.89 -23.14 11.16
CA GLY A 11 -3.64 -21.78 10.70
C GLY A 11 -2.17 -21.37 10.80
N LEU A 12 -1.49 -21.71 11.90
CA LEU A 12 -0.06 -21.45 12.06
C LEU A 12 0.79 -22.26 11.07
N ILE A 13 0.49 -23.54 10.87
CA ILE A 13 1.23 -24.39 9.91
C ILE A 13 1.10 -23.84 8.49
N LEU A 14 -0.12 -23.46 8.09
CA LEU A 14 -0.37 -22.84 6.79
C LEU A 14 0.34 -21.49 6.66
N LEU A 15 0.39 -20.69 7.73
CA LEU A 15 1.11 -19.42 7.73
C LEU A 15 2.61 -19.63 7.49
N PHE A 16 3.24 -20.56 8.21
CA PHE A 16 4.64 -20.90 7.99
C PHE A 16 4.87 -21.39 6.57
N SER A 17 3.99 -22.25 6.03
CA SER A 17 4.06 -22.70 4.64
C SER A 17 4.05 -21.53 3.64
N GLN A 18 3.20 -20.51 3.85
CA GLN A 18 3.18 -19.31 3.00
C GLN A 18 4.47 -18.49 3.13
N ILE A 19 5.00 -18.32 4.35
CA ILE A 19 6.25 -17.60 4.59
C ILE A 19 7.42 -18.32 3.90
N PHE A 20 7.50 -19.64 4.00
CA PHE A 20 8.51 -20.44 3.31
C PHE A 20 8.38 -20.36 1.79
N ARG A 21 7.15 -20.36 1.26
CA ARG A 21 6.89 -20.23 -0.17
C ARG A 21 7.35 -18.88 -0.73
N VAL A 22 7.13 -17.79 0.00
CA VAL A 22 7.65 -16.47 -0.39
C VAL A 22 9.17 -16.39 -0.21
N GLY A 23 9.70 -17.06 0.82
CA GLY A 23 11.11 -17.06 1.19
C GLY A 23 11.45 -15.87 2.09
N ILE A 24 12.02 -16.15 3.26
CA ILE A 24 12.31 -15.14 4.30
C ILE A 24 13.17 -13.99 3.74
N ASN A 25 14.14 -14.29 2.88
CA ASN A 25 15.03 -13.30 2.27
C ASN A 25 14.31 -12.36 1.29
N ASN A 26 13.12 -12.72 0.80
CA ASN A 26 12.33 -11.88 -0.09
C ASN A 26 11.38 -10.96 0.69
N ILE A 27 11.17 -11.20 1.98
CA ILE A 27 10.25 -10.41 2.81
C ILE A 27 11.01 -9.20 3.35
N PRO A 28 10.54 -7.97 3.07
CA PRO A 28 11.12 -6.75 3.62
C PRO A 28 11.15 -6.74 5.16
N PRO A 29 12.12 -6.06 5.79
CA PRO A 29 12.43 -6.23 7.21
C PRO A 29 11.29 -5.81 8.14
N VAL A 30 10.56 -4.74 7.86
CA VAL A 30 9.47 -4.26 8.75
C VAL A 30 8.26 -5.18 8.66
N THR A 31 7.94 -5.66 7.46
CA THR A 31 6.91 -6.67 7.23
C THR A 31 7.27 -7.94 7.97
N LEU A 32 8.50 -8.44 7.84
CA LEU A 32 8.96 -9.62 8.55
C LEU A 32 8.90 -9.43 10.07
N ALA A 33 9.36 -8.29 10.58
CA ALA A 33 9.31 -7.97 12.01
C ALA A 33 7.87 -7.91 12.53
N THR A 34 6.95 -7.32 11.75
CA THR A 34 5.52 -7.27 12.10
C THR A 34 4.91 -8.67 12.15
N LEU A 35 5.21 -9.53 11.18
CA LEU A 35 4.76 -10.93 11.18
C LEU A 35 5.31 -11.68 12.40
N ALA A 36 6.62 -11.57 12.65
CA ALA A 36 7.29 -12.23 13.76
C ALA A 36 6.72 -11.79 15.12
N LEU A 37 6.50 -10.49 15.31
CA LEU A 37 5.93 -9.94 16.54
C LEU A 37 4.52 -10.49 16.82
N ASN A 38 3.65 -10.50 15.81
CA ASN A 38 2.28 -11.01 15.94
C ASN A 38 2.24 -12.52 16.20
N ILE A 39 3.08 -13.30 15.51
CA ILE A 39 3.20 -14.75 15.74
C ILE A 39 3.74 -15.01 17.16
N TRP A 40 4.78 -14.27 17.58
CA TRP A 40 5.38 -14.43 18.90
C TRP A 40 4.38 -14.11 20.02
N LEU A 41 3.64 -13.00 19.91
CA LEU A 41 2.60 -12.63 20.89
C LEU A 41 1.41 -13.58 20.91
N PHE A 42 1.10 -14.23 19.78
CA PHE A 42 0.06 -15.26 19.76
C PHE A 42 0.49 -16.54 20.51
N LEU A 43 1.75 -16.94 20.35
CA LEU A 43 2.33 -18.09 21.06
C LEU A 43 2.58 -17.78 22.53
N ASN A 44 3.02 -16.56 22.85
CA ASN A 44 3.39 -16.07 24.18
C ASN A 44 2.57 -14.81 24.55
N PRO A 45 1.27 -14.95 24.85
CA PRO A 45 0.42 -13.80 25.14
C PRO A 45 0.84 -13.11 26.44
N LEU A 46 1.11 -11.80 26.37
CA LEU A 46 1.51 -10.98 27.53
C LEU A 46 0.39 -10.83 28.56
N LYS A 47 -0.85 -10.79 28.09
CA LYS A 47 -2.06 -10.72 28.93
C LYS A 47 -3.14 -11.64 28.34
N PRO A 48 -4.07 -12.16 29.17
CA PRO A 48 -5.25 -12.86 28.68
C PRO A 48 -6.04 -11.99 27.70
N LEU A 49 -6.68 -12.58 26.69
CA LEU A 49 -7.42 -11.85 25.65
C LEU A 49 -8.43 -10.82 26.20
N TYR A 50 -9.12 -11.17 27.29
CA TYR A 50 -10.05 -10.28 28.00
C TYR A 50 -9.39 -8.98 28.50
N ASN A 51 -8.10 -9.04 28.83
CA ASN A 51 -7.32 -7.91 29.33
C ASN A 51 -6.56 -7.16 28.22
N SER A 52 -6.51 -7.71 27.00
CA SER A 52 -5.81 -7.09 25.85
C SER A 52 -6.76 -6.41 24.87
N CYS A 53 -8.06 -6.71 24.92
CA CYS A 53 -9.00 -6.10 24.00
C CYS A 53 -9.34 -4.65 24.33
N ILE A 54 -9.64 -3.90 23.28
CA ILE A 54 -10.03 -2.50 23.36
C ILE A 54 -11.55 -2.37 23.46
N SER A 55 -12.02 -1.60 24.44
CA SER A 55 -13.42 -1.21 24.61
C SER A 55 -13.50 0.18 25.25
N VAL A 56 -14.61 0.88 25.01
CA VAL A 56 -14.82 2.24 25.52
C VAL A 56 -14.84 2.27 27.03
N GLU A 57 -15.54 1.32 27.65
CA GLU A 57 -15.61 1.20 29.11
C GLU A 57 -14.20 1.04 29.73
N ARG A 58 -13.37 0.16 29.19
CA ARG A 58 -12.03 -0.13 29.74
C ARG A 58 -11.03 1.00 29.47
N CYS A 59 -10.98 1.56 28.27
CA CYS A 59 -10.02 2.63 27.97
C CYS A 59 -10.42 3.95 28.61
N TYR A 60 -11.69 4.35 28.56
CA TYR A 60 -12.13 5.65 29.05
C TYR A 60 -12.33 5.68 30.57
N GLN A 61 -12.95 4.64 31.15
CA GLN A 61 -13.22 4.65 32.61
C GLN A 61 -12.04 4.11 33.43
N GLN A 62 -11.31 3.11 32.92
CA GLN A 62 -10.20 2.50 33.66
C GLN A 62 -8.83 3.05 33.26
N LYS A 63 -8.78 4.00 32.31
CA LYS A 63 -7.56 4.67 31.81
C LYS A 63 -6.48 3.69 31.31
N ASP A 64 -6.88 2.50 30.86
CA ASP A 64 -5.95 1.46 30.37
C ASP A 64 -5.63 1.69 28.88
N TRP A 65 -4.86 2.75 28.62
CA TRP A 65 -4.44 3.15 27.27
C TRP A 65 -3.45 2.18 26.63
N GLN A 66 -2.82 1.29 27.42
CA GLN A 66 -1.93 0.24 26.90
C GLN A 66 -2.66 -0.68 25.92
N ARG A 67 -3.99 -0.82 26.07
CA ARG A 67 -4.85 -1.60 25.18
C ARG A 67 -4.86 -1.09 23.73
N LEU A 68 -4.62 0.20 23.49
CA LEU A 68 -4.47 0.74 22.14
C LEU A 68 -3.29 0.11 21.39
N LEU A 69 -2.20 -0.18 22.10
CA LEU A 69 -1.01 -0.79 21.52
C LEU A 69 -1.07 -2.32 21.54
N LEU A 70 -1.68 -2.91 22.56
CA LEU A 70 -1.78 -4.37 22.69
C LEU A 70 -2.88 -4.98 21.81
N SER A 71 -4.00 -4.29 21.59
CA SER A 71 -5.15 -4.85 20.85
C SER A 71 -4.81 -5.25 19.42
N PRO A 72 -4.08 -4.44 18.60
CA PRO A 72 -3.75 -4.81 17.23
C PRO A 72 -2.89 -6.08 17.11
N VAL A 73 -2.12 -6.40 18.15
CA VAL A 73 -1.13 -7.51 18.11
C VAL A 73 -1.60 -8.79 18.79
N HIS A 74 -2.76 -8.77 19.46
CA HIS A 74 -3.38 -9.97 20.04
C HIS A 74 -4.46 -10.53 19.10
N HIS A 75 -4.50 -11.86 18.98
CA HIS A 75 -5.44 -12.55 18.09
C HIS A 75 -6.24 -13.59 18.88
N ALA A 76 -7.53 -13.71 18.56
CA ALA A 76 -8.45 -14.58 19.29
C ALA A 76 -8.17 -16.08 19.05
N ASP A 77 -7.82 -16.44 17.83
CA ASP A 77 -7.65 -17.82 17.34
C ASP A 77 -6.60 -17.91 16.22
N ASP A 78 -6.22 -19.13 15.84
CA ASP A 78 -5.16 -19.39 14.87
C ASP A 78 -5.56 -19.05 13.43
N TRP A 79 -6.84 -19.21 13.06
CA TRP A 79 -7.37 -18.80 11.76
C TRP A 79 -7.40 -17.28 11.62
N HIS A 80 -7.82 -16.57 12.65
CA HIS A 80 -7.79 -15.11 12.68
C HIS A 80 -6.36 -14.58 12.53
N LEU A 81 -5.38 -15.19 13.22
CA LEU A 81 -3.96 -14.88 12.99
C LEU A 81 -3.54 -15.18 11.55
N TYR A 82 -3.88 -16.36 11.02
CA TYR A 82 -3.50 -16.77 9.67
C TYR A 82 -3.96 -15.77 8.61
N PHE A 83 -5.25 -15.41 8.58
CA PHE A 83 -5.77 -14.49 7.57
C PHE A 83 -5.17 -13.08 7.70
N ASN A 84 -4.98 -12.60 8.94
CA ASN A 84 -4.33 -11.30 9.17
C ASN A 84 -2.88 -11.30 8.68
N MET A 85 -2.11 -12.33 9.02
CA MET A 85 -0.68 -12.38 8.70
C MET A 85 -0.43 -12.66 7.22
N VAL A 86 -1.25 -13.48 6.55
CA VAL A 86 -1.17 -13.63 5.09
C VAL A 86 -1.51 -12.32 4.39
N SER A 87 -2.55 -11.60 4.83
CA SER A 87 -2.89 -10.29 4.27
C SER A 87 -1.77 -9.26 4.52
N MET A 88 -1.15 -9.27 5.70
CA MET A 88 0.02 -8.44 6.03
C MET A 88 1.22 -8.78 5.14
N LEU A 89 1.48 -10.06 4.90
CA LEU A 89 2.60 -10.50 4.06
C LEU A 89 2.49 -9.90 2.65
N TRP A 90 1.34 -10.06 1.99
CA TRP A 90 1.14 -9.54 0.63
C TRP A 90 1.11 -8.00 0.58
N LYS A 91 0.36 -7.35 1.47
CA LYS A 91 0.25 -5.88 1.49
C LYS A 91 1.56 -5.23 1.93
N GLY A 92 2.21 -5.79 2.95
CA GLY A 92 3.47 -5.32 3.51
C GLY A 92 4.61 -5.41 2.51
N VAL A 93 4.78 -6.56 1.84
CA VAL A 93 5.81 -6.71 0.80
C VAL A 93 5.65 -5.65 -0.31
N ASN A 94 4.43 -5.44 -0.80
CA ASN A 94 4.16 -4.46 -1.85
C ASN A 94 4.37 -3.01 -1.38
N LEU A 95 3.82 -2.65 -0.22
CA LEU A 95 3.89 -1.29 0.29
C LEU A 95 5.29 -0.92 0.80
N GLU A 96 5.97 -1.81 1.53
CA GLU A 96 7.29 -1.53 2.08
C GLU A 96 8.34 -1.36 0.99
N ARG A 97 8.29 -2.17 -0.07
CA ARG A 97 9.18 -2.00 -1.23
C ARG A 97 8.97 -0.67 -1.94
N ARG A 98 7.73 -0.18 -1.97
CA ARG A 98 7.38 1.09 -2.63
C ARG A 98 7.69 2.31 -1.78
N LEU A 99 7.47 2.22 -0.46
CA LEU A 99 7.55 3.35 0.47
C LEU A 99 8.87 3.43 1.23
N GLY A 100 9.65 2.35 1.22
CA GLY A 100 10.83 2.18 2.06
C GLY A 100 10.48 1.78 3.49
N SER A 101 11.36 0.99 4.10
CA SER A 101 11.14 0.41 5.43
C SER A 101 10.90 1.43 6.54
N LYS A 102 11.67 2.53 6.58
CA LYS A 102 11.53 3.56 7.63
C LYS A 102 10.13 4.20 7.63
N TRP A 103 9.67 4.64 6.46
CA TRP A 103 8.36 5.26 6.32
C TRP A 103 7.23 4.24 6.53
N PHE A 104 7.40 3.03 6.03
CA PHE A 104 6.44 1.95 6.25
C PHE A 104 6.29 1.59 7.73
N ALA A 105 7.38 1.53 8.50
CA ALA A 105 7.31 1.34 9.95
C ALA A 105 6.53 2.46 10.64
N TYR A 106 6.73 3.71 10.23
CA TYR A 106 5.98 4.84 10.78
C TYR A 106 4.49 4.78 10.44
N ILE A 107 4.14 4.34 9.22
CA ILE A 107 2.76 4.07 8.83
C ILE A 107 2.15 2.97 9.69
N ILE A 108 2.83 1.84 9.88
CA ILE A 108 2.32 0.72 10.69
C ILE A 108 2.06 1.15 12.12
N ALA A 109 3.00 1.87 12.75
CA ALA A 109 2.84 2.38 14.10
C ALA A 109 1.66 3.37 14.21
N THR A 110 1.58 4.32 13.28
CA THR A 110 0.53 5.34 13.27
C THR A 110 -0.84 4.74 13.01
N PHE A 111 -0.96 3.83 12.04
CA PHE A 111 -2.22 3.15 11.74
C PHE A 111 -2.66 2.27 12.90
N SER A 112 -1.75 1.55 13.56
CA SER A 112 -2.08 0.73 14.74
C SER A 112 -2.67 1.57 15.87
N LEU A 113 -2.13 2.76 16.12
CA LEU A 113 -2.64 3.66 17.15
C LEU A 113 -3.97 4.32 16.74
N LEU A 114 -4.01 4.93 15.55
CA LEU A 114 -5.18 5.70 15.11
C LEU A 114 -6.40 4.83 14.85
N THR A 115 -6.21 3.60 14.36
CA THR A 115 -7.35 2.69 14.17
C THR A 115 -8.02 2.36 15.50
N GLY A 116 -7.25 2.19 16.58
CA GLY A 116 -7.79 2.04 17.93
C GLY A 116 -8.54 3.27 18.45
N VAL A 117 -8.00 4.47 18.21
CA VAL A 117 -8.66 5.74 18.59
C VAL A 117 -9.98 5.93 17.83
N VAL A 118 -9.97 5.76 16.51
CA VAL A 118 -11.17 5.88 15.67
C VAL A 118 -12.19 4.80 16.03
N TYR A 119 -11.76 3.58 16.36
CA TYR A 119 -12.64 2.53 16.87
C TYR A 119 -13.37 2.96 18.14
N LEU A 120 -12.66 3.51 19.13
CA LEU A 120 -13.27 3.98 20.38
C LEU A 120 -14.29 5.10 20.12
N LEU A 121 -13.96 6.04 19.24
CA LEU A 121 -14.87 7.11 18.83
C LEU A 121 -16.12 6.55 18.14
N LEU A 122 -15.98 5.61 17.21
CA LEU A 122 -17.11 4.97 16.54
C LEU A 122 -18.01 4.22 17.53
N GLN A 123 -17.43 3.45 18.45
CA GLN A 123 -18.22 2.72 19.46
C GLN A 123 -18.95 3.68 20.41
N PHE A 124 -18.33 4.80 20.78
CA PHE A 124 -18.98 5.83 21.57
C PHE A 124 -20.14 6.48 20.82
N VAL A 125 -19.92 6.90 19.57
CA VAL A 125 -20.97 7.49 18.72
C VAL A 125 -22.13 6.52 18.50
N PHE A 126 -21.86 5.24 18.23
CA PHE A 126 -22.92 4.24 18.07
C PHE A 126 -23.69 3.99 19.36
N ALA A 127 -23.00 3.93 20.51
CA ALA A 127 -23.67 3.78 21.80
C ALA A 127 -24.66 4.91 22.07
N GLU A 128 -24.25 6.17 21.85
CA GLU A 128 -25.11 7.32 22.12
C GLU A 128 -26.19 7.52 21.05
N PHE A 129 -25.88 7.29 19.77
CA PHE A 129 -26.83 7.50 18.69
C PHE A 129 -27.92 6.41 18.63
N MET A 130 -27.55 5.15 18.90
CA MET A 130 -28.49 4.03 18.92
C MET A 130 -29.12 3.81 20.30
N ASN A 131 -28.69 4.56 21.32
CA ASN A 131 -29.09 4.41 22.71
C ASN A 131 -28.88 2.98 23.26
N GLU A 132 -27.82 2.33 22.78
CA GLU A 132 -27.47 0.93 23.10
C GLU A 132 -26.12 0.89 23.84
N PRO A 133 -26.12 0.83 25.19
CA PRO A 133 -24.89 0.94 25.98
C PRO A 133 -23.93 -0.24 25.79
N ASP A 134 -24.41 -1.37 25.25
CA ASP A 134 -23.61 -2.57 25.00
C ASP A 134 -22.50 -2.32 23.97
N TYR A 135 -22.66 -1.34 23.06
CA TYR A 135 -21.58 -0.91 22.16
C TYR A 135 -20.32 -0.44 22.90
N ARG A 136 -20.46 0.09 24.12
CA ARG A 136 -19.32 0.52 24.95
C ARG A 136 -18.52 -0.65 25.53
N ARG A 137 -19.14 -1.82 25.62
CA ARG A 137 -18.56 -3.07 26.16
C ARG A 137 -17.97 -3.95 25.07
N ASN A 138 -18.28 -3.67 23.80
CA ASN A 138 -17.74 -4.40 22.66
C ASN A 138 -16.21 -4.37 22.65
N CYS A 139 -15.66 -5.57 22.64
CA CYS A 139 -14.26 -5.88 22.84
C CYS A 139 -13.66 -6.25 21.48
N ALA A 140 -12.71 -5.46 20.98
CA ALA A 140 -12.04 -5.70 19.71
C ALA A 140 -10.56 -6.07 19.91
N VAL A 141 -10.07 -6.98 19.08
CA VAL A 141 -8.66 -7.41 19.00
C VAL A 141 -8.32 -7.72 17.55
N GLY A 142 -7.04 -7.66 17.24
CA GLY A 142 -6.49 -8.13 15.97
C GLY A 142 -5.99 -7.02 15.06
N PHE A 143 -5.10 -7.41 14.16
CA PHE A 143 -4.41 -6.50 13.25
C PHE A 143 -5.29 -6.07 12.05
N SER A 144 -6.51 -6.58 11.96
CA SER A 144 -7.39 -6.41 10.80
C SER A 144 -7.74 -4.94 10.51
N GLY A 145 -7.96 -4.10 11.53
CA GLY A 145 -8.16 -2.66 11.33
C GLY A 145 -6.99 -2.00 10.60
N VAL A 146 -5.75 -2.37 10.98
CA VAL A 146 -4.54 -1.88 10.30
C VAL A 146 -4.47 -2.40 8.87
N LEU A 147 -4.85 -3.66 8.63
CA LEU A 147 -4.88 -4.25 7.28
C LEU A 147 -5.88 -3.57 6.36
N PHE A 148 -7.05 -3.15 6.88
CA PHE A 148 -8.01 -2.36 6.13
C PHE A 148 -7.45 -0.98 5.77
N ALA A 149 -6.75 -0.32 6.70
CA ALA A 149 -6.06 0.95 6.42
C ALA A 149 -4.98 0.78 5.34
N LEU A 150 -4.15 -0.27 5.44
CA LEU A 150 -3.16 -0.63 4.42
C LEU A 150 -3.80 -1.01 3.09
N LYS A 151 -4.98 -1.62 3.08
CA LYS A 151 -5.72 -1.93 1.86
C LYS A 151 -6.14 -0.66 1.13
N VAL A 152 -6.70 0.32 1.86
CA VAL A 152 -7.03 1.64 1.28
C VAL A 152 -5.77 2.30 0.71
N LEU A 153 -4.67 2.27 1.45
CA LEU A 153 -3.39 2.82 1.00
C LEU A 153 -2.86 2.13 -0.26
N ASN A 154 -2.90 0.80 -0.30
CA ASN A 154 -2.48 0.01 -1.46
C ASN A 154 -3.34 0.30 -2.69
N ASN A 155 -4.66 0.41 -2.50
CA ASN A 155 -5.58 0.72 -3.59
C ASN A 155 -5.42 2.15 -4.11
N HIS A 156 -5.03 3.10 -3.24
CA HIS A 156 -4.69 4.46 -3.68
C HIS A 156 -3.45 4.47 -4.58
N TYR A 157 -2.44 3.69 -4.21
CA TYR A 157 -1.20 3.57 -4.96
C TYR A 157 -1.31 2.72 -6.23
N CYS A 158 -2.22 1.75 -6.25
CA CYS A 158 -2.50 0.86 -7.37
C CYS A 158 -4.01 0.88 -7.69
N PRO A 159 -4.55 1.98 -8.26
CA PRO A 159 -5.99 2.13 -8.48
C PRO A 159 -6.51 1.25 -9.62
N GLY A 160 -5.64 0.86 -10.55
CA GLY A 160 -5.98 -0.03 -11.65
C GLY A 160 -6.17 -1.48 -11.20
N GLY A 161 -7.06 -2.20 -11.85
CA GLY A 161 -7.26 -3.64 -11.69
C GLY A 161 -8.53 -4.07 -10.95
N PHE A 162 -8.68 -5.39 -10.87
CA PHE A 162 -9.78 -6.08 -10.23
C PHE A 162 -9.24 -7.06 -9.20
N VAL A 163 -9.97 -7.23 -8.10
CA VAL A 163 -9.73 -8.28 -7.12
C VAL A 163 -10.95 -9.16 -7.03
N ASN A 164 -10.74 -10.47 -6.97
CA ASN A 164 -11.84 -11.42 -6.81
C ASN A 164 -12.25 -11.47 -5.34
N ILE A 165 -13.50 -11.09 -5.06
CA ILE A 165 -14.13 -11.20 -3.74
C ILE A 165 -15.30 -12.19 -3.90
N LEU A 166 -15.23 -13.32 -3.20
CA LEU A 166 -16.23 -14.41 -3.29
C LEU A 166 -16.47 -14.92 -4.73
N GLY A 167 -15.41 -14.92 -5.56
CA GLY A 167 -15.50 -15.35 -6.96
C GLY A 167 -15.96 -14.26 -7.93
N PHE A 168 -16.32 -13.06 -7.46
CA PHE A 168 -16.71 -11.95 -8.32
C PHE A 168 -15.56 -10.95 -8.50
N PRO A 169 -15.24 -10.53 -9.74
CA PRO A 169 -14.25 -9.51 -9.98
C PRO A 169 -14.78 -8.13 -9.56
N VAL A 170 -14.18 -7.54 -8.53
CA VAL A 170 -14.54 -6.22 -8.00
C VAL A 170 -13.44 -5.22 -8.34
N PRO A 171 -13.76 -4.04 -8.91
CA PRO A 171 -12.78 -2.98 -9.13
C PRO A 171 -12.07 -2.59 -7.83
N ASN A 172 -10.76 -2.36 -7.88
CA ASN A 172 -9.96 -2.02 -6.69
C ASN A 172 -10.51 -0.82 -5.90
N ARG A 173 -11.14 0.15 -6.56
CA ARG A 173 -11.83 1.30 -5.92
C ARG A 173 -12.94 0.89 -4.94
N PHE A 174 -13.63 -0.22 -5.18
CA PHE A 174 -14.74 -0.71 -4.34
C PHE A 174 -14.34 -1.91 -3.47
N ALA A 175 -13.15 -2.45 -3.68
CA ALA A 175 -12.70 -3.67 -3.02
C ALA A 175 -12.71 -3.59 -1.49
N CYS A 176 -12.38 -2.44 -0.89
CA CYS A 176 -12.41 -2.28 0.57
C CYS A 176 -13.83 -2.40 1.12
N TRP A 177 -14.81 -1.77 0.45
CA TRP A 177 -16.20 -1.79 0.85
C TRP A 177 -16.85 -3.15 0.61
N ALA A 178 -16.58 -3.77 -0.54
CA ALA A 178 -17.06 -5.12 -0.83
C ALA A 178 -16.52 -6.15 0.17
N GLU A 179 -15.23 -6.06 0.55
CA GLU A 179 -14.66 -6.94 1.59
C GLU A 179 -15.27 -6.68 2.97
N LEU A 180 -15.52 -5.41 3.33
CA LEU A 180 -16.18 -5.06 4.59
C LEU A 180 -17.57 -5.71 4.68
N VAL A 181 -18.38 -5.57 3.62
CA VAL A 181 -19.72 -6.15 3.55
C VAL A 181 -19.65 -7.68 3.62
N ALA A 182 -18.75 -8.30 2.84
CA ALA A 182 -18.58 -9.75 2.87
C ALA A 182 -18.24 -10.26 4.28
N ILE A 183 -17.24 -9.66 4.94
CA ILE A 183 -16.83 -10.08 6.27
C ILE A 183 -17.95 -9.88 7.30
N HIS A 184 -18.73 -8.80 7.20
CA HIS A 184 -19.87 -8.57 8.09
C HIS A 184 -20.92 -9.68 7.98
N PHE A 185 -21.20 -10.16 6.76
CA PHE A 185 -22.15 -11.26 6.54
C PHE A 185 -21.63 -12.63 7.01
N PHE A 186 -20.36 -12.97 6.74
CA PHE A 186 -19.81 -14.29 7.07
C PHE A 186 -19.34 -14.41 8.52
N THR A 187 -18.90 -13.32 9.12
CA THR A 187 -18.32 -13.30 10.46
C THR A 187 -18.92 -12.16 11.27
N PRO A 188 -20.21 -12.25 11.66
CA PRO A 188 -20.90 -11.21 12.43
C PRO A 188 -20.26 -10.96 13.81
N GLY A 189 -19.42 -11.89 14.30
CA GLY A 189 -18.61 -11.72 15.51
C GLY A 189 -17.32 -10.90 15.32
N SER A 190 -16.95 -10.53 14.09
CA SER A 190 -15.82 -9.63 13.84
C SER A 190 -16.27 -8.17 13.93
N SER A 191 -15.46 -7.30 14.54
CA SER A 191 -15.86 -5.91 14.78
C SER A 191 -15.94 -5.13 13.46
N PHE A 192 -17.13 -5.06 12.86
CA PHE A 192 -17.44 -4.16 11.73
C PHE A 192 -16.86 -2.76 11.98
N SER A 193 -17.06 -2.21 13.17
CA SER A 193 -16.53 -0.91 13.60
C SER A 193 -15.00 -0.83 13.55
N GLY A 194 -14.29 -1.92 13.82
CA GLY A 194 -12.82 -1.98 13.75
C GLY A 194 -12.31 -1.94 12.30
N HIS A 195 -12.97 -2.66 11.39
CA HIS A 195 -12.64 -2.60 9.96
C HIS A 195 -13.01 -1.24 9.35
N LEU A 196 -14.16 -0.68 9.74
CA LEU A 196 -14.58 0.67 9.36
C LEU A 196 -13.58 1.72 9.85
N ALA A 197 -13.11 1.62 11.10
CA ALA A 197 -12.06 2.49 11.64
C ALA A 197 -10.78 2.40 10.78
N GLY A 198 -10.40 1.19 10.37
CA GLY A 198 -9.32 0.94 9.41
C GLY A 198 -9.49 1.72 8.11
N ILE A 199 -10.65 1.59 7.47
CA ILE A 199 -10.96 2.29 6.22
C ILE A 199 -10.86 3.81 6.40
N LEU A 200 -11.47 4.35 7.47
CA LEU A 200 -11.44 5.78 7.76
C LEU A 200 -10.01 6.30 7.96
N VAL A 201 -9.18 5.59 8.72
CA VAL A 201 -7.76 5.97 8.92
C VAL A 201 -6.99 5.92 7.60
N GLY A 202 -7.22 4.90 6.77
CA GLY A 202 -6.62 4.82 5.43
C GLY A 202 -7.04 5.98 4.52
N LEU A 203 -8.31 6.41 4.58
CA LEU A 203 -8.81 7.57 3.85
C LEU A 203 -8.22 8.88 4.40
N MET A 204 -8.12 9.02 5.73
CA MET A 204 -7.46 10.16 6.35
C MET A 204 -5.99 10.30 5.91
N TYR A 205 -5.29 9.19 5.68
CA TYR A 205 -3.93 9.19 5.17
C TYR A 205 -3.85 9.54 3.68
N THR A 206 -4.71 8.95 2.85
CA THR A 206 -4.62 9.05 1.38
C THR A 206 -5.26 10.31 0.82
N GLN A 207 -6.36 10.77 1.42
CA GLN A 207 -7.15 11.92 0.97
C GLN A 207 -7.18 13.05 2.01
N GLY A 208 -6.88 12.74 3.27
CA GLY A 208 -6.92 13.70 4.38
C GLY A 208 -5.55 14.29 4.74
N PRO A 209 -5.48 15.00 5.89
CA PRO A 209 -4.26 15.70 6.32
C PRO A 209 -3.22 14.79 6.97
N LEU A 210 -3.55 13.53 7.27
CA LEU A 210 -2.72 12.67 8.12
C LEU A 210 -1.32 12.43 7.52
N LYS A 211 -1.21 12.25 6.20
CA LYS A 211 0.09 12.13 5.53
C LYS A 211 0.94 13.38 5.74
N LYS A 212 0.39 14.58 5.55
CA LYS A 212 1.09 15.85 5.77
C LYS A 212 1.54 16.01 7.22
N MET A 213 0.67 15.69 8.18
CA MET A 213 1.00 15.75 9.61
C MET A 213 2.16 14.80 9.94
N MET A 214 2.14 13.58 9.41
CA MET A 214 3.23 12.62 9.58
C MET A 214 4.53 13.13 8.96
N GLU A 215 4.48 13.72 7.76
CA GLU A 215 5.65 14.30 7.10
C GLU A 215 6.24 15.46 7.90
N THR A 216 5.39 16.34 8.45
CA THR A 216 5.83 17.44 9.33
C THR A 216 6.49 16.89 10.60
N CYS A 217 5.87 15.92 11.27
CA CYS A 217 6.45 15.28 12.45
C CYS A 217 7.81 14.62 12.12
N ALA A 218 7.88 13.87 11.03
CA ALA A 218 9.12 13.24 10.59
C ALA A 218 10.20 14.28 10.26
N GLY A 219 9.85 15.38 9.57
CA GLY A 219 10.75 16.49 9.27
C GLY A 219 11.29 17.20 10.52
N MET A 220 10.47 17.32 11.57
CA MET A 220 10.92 17.82 12.87
C MET A 220 11.93 16.88 13.55
N PHE A 221 11.80 15.56 13.38
CA PHE A 221 12.78 14.59 13.88
C PHE A 221 14.01 14.42 12.97
N SER A 222 13.89 14.80 11.69
CA SER A 222 14.91 14.61 10.65
C SER A 222 15.84 15.78 10.40
N SER A 223 15.80 16.85 11.20
CA SER A 223 16.72 17.99 11.09
C SER A 223 18.21 17.66 11.33
N ASN A 224 18.58 16.37 11.39
CA ASN A 224 19.96 15.88 11.47
C ASN A 224 20.32 14.77 10.46
N ILE A 225 19.44 14.38 9.53
CA ILE A 225 19.78 13.36 8.51
C ILE A 225 19.11 13.72 7.18
N ASP A 226 19.93 14.14 6.23
CA ASP A 226 19.56 14.45 4.84
C ASP A 226 18.77 13.29 4.21
N TYR A 227 17.51 13.56 3.88
CA TYR A 227 16.82 12.83 2.81
C TYR A 227 17.00 13.62 1.52
N PRO A 228 17.34 12.99 0.38
CA PRO A 228 17.33 13.67 -0.90
C PRO A 228 15.86 13.94 -1.27
N GLY A 229 15.39 15.14 -0.92
CA GLY A 229 14.09 15.64 -1.32
C GLY A 229 14.10 15.91 -2.82
N GLN A 230 13.30 15.16 -3.56
CA GLN A 230 13.00 15.42 -4.96
C GLN A 230 12.14 16.69 -5.03
N GLN A 231 12.79 17.85 -5.09
CA GLN A 231 12.14 19.16 -5.25
C GLN A 231 11.84 19.40 -6.72
N TYR A 232 10.56 19.35 -7.08
CA TYR A 232 10.08 19.98 -8.30
C TYR A 232 10.04 21.50 -8.09
N TYR A 233 11.12 22.18 -8.45
CA TYR A 233 11.10 23.63 -8.65
C TYR A 233 10.74 23.92 -10.10
N PHE A 234 9.50 24.35 -10.32
CA PHE A 234 9.16 25.16 -11.49
C PHE A 234 9.68 26.57 -11.21
N ASN A 235 10.72 27.02 -11.91
CA ASN A 235 11.10 28.43 -11.90
C ASN A 235 11.28 28.94 -13.32
N SER A 236 10.29 29.73 -13.74
CA SER A 236 10.31 30.53 -14.95
C SER A 236 10.91 31.89 -14.59
N SER A 237 12.10 32.20 -15.09
CA SER A 237 12.57 33.58 -15.23
C SER A 237 13.89 33.68 -15.99
N GLY A 238 13.87 34.39 -17.11
CA GLY A 238 14.81 35.49 -17.33
C GLY A 238 16.12 35.17 -18.03
N TYR A 239 16.19 35.62 -19.27
CA TYR A 239 17.40 35.81 -20.08
C TYR A 239 18.40 36.77 -19.38
N SER A 240 19.68 36.41 -19.28
CA SER A 240 20.78 37.38 -19.15
C SER A 240 22.02 36.86 -19.87
N GLY A 241 22.50 37.61 -20.86
CA GLY A 241 23.66 37.27 -21.67
C GLY A 241 24.97 37.94 -21.25
N TYR A 242 26.02 37.54 -21.99
CA TYR A 242 27.37 38.13 -22.14
C TYR A 242 28.32 38.04 -20.90
N GLN A 243 29.61 37.69 -20.98
CA GLN A 243 30.59 37.75 -22.09
C GLN A 243 31.87 36.91 -21.81
N ASP A 244 32.57 36.59 -22.89
CA ASP A 244 33.85 35.92 -23.19
C ASP A 244 35.08 36.02 -22.26
N HIS A 245 35.86 34.93 -22.16
CA HIS A 245 37.31 34.88 -22.55
C HIS A 245 37.93 33.46 -22.46
N TYR A 246 38.58 32.99 -23.53
CA TYR A 246 39.54 31.86 -23.54
C TYR A 246 40.93 32.40 -23.90
N PRO A 247 42.03 31.79 -23.40
CA PRO A 247 42.87 31.07 -24.36
C PRO A 247 43.64 29.82 -23.83
N TYR A 248 43.79 28.86 -24.75
CA TYR A 248 44.96 27.97 -25.02
C TYR A 248 45.34 26.79 -24.07
N SER A 249 45.06 25.55 -24.51
CA SER A 249 46.06 24.47 -24.81
C SER A 249 45.41 23.06 -24.95
N ARG A 250 45.78 22.33 -26.01
CA ARG A 250 45.40 20.95 -26.42
C ARG A 250 46.41 19.92 -25.87
N PRO A 251 46.31 18.57 -26.08
CA PRO A 251 45.18 17.66 -26.32
C PRO A 251 45.18 16.44 -25.35
N GLY A 252 44.01 15.91 -25.00
CA GLY A 252 43.88 14.62 -24.29
C GLY A 252 42.52 14.00 -24.55
N SER A 253 42.49 12.99 -25.41
CA SER A 253 41.30 12.34 -25.95
C SER A 253 40.64 11.38 -24.95
N TYR A 254 39.45 11.77 -24.49
CA TYR A 254 38.32 10.90 -24.18
C TYR A 254 37.04 11.72 -24.44
N GLU A 255 36.38 11.47 -25.58
CA GLU A 255 35.08 12.09 -25.88
C GLU A 255 34.01 11.51 -24.95
N GLN A 256 33.73 12.21 -23.86
CA GLN A 256 32.53 12.00 -23.06
C GLN A 256 31.40 12.83 -23.67
N ALA A 257 30.62 12.19 -24.53
CA ALA A 257 29.44 12.77 -25.16
C ALA A 257 28.45 13.28 -24.08
N PRO A 258 27.96 14.53 -24.17
CA PRO A 258 26.92 15.01 -23.26
C PRO A 258 25.61 14.29 -23.58
N ARG A 259 25.09 13.52 -22.61
CA ARG A 259 23.76 12.88 -22.67
C ARG A 259 22.68 13.96 -22.62
N ASN A 260 22.41 14.57 -23.76
CA ASN A 260 21.26 15.41 -23.96
C ASN A 260 20.04 14.52 -24.25
N TYR A 261 19.20 14.26 -23.25
CA TYR A 261 17.99 13.44 -23.41
C TYR A 261 17.00 14.06 -24.42
N ASP A 262 17.09 15.37 -24.67
CA ASP A 262 16.21 16.11 -25.60
C ASP A 262 16.43 15.75 -27.07
N VAL A 263 17.57 15.13 -27.42
CA VAL A 263 17.87 14.69 -28.78
C VAL A 263 17.05 13.45 -29.16
N TYR A 264 16.64 12.63 -28.19
CA TYR A 264 15.90 11.39 -28.45
C TYR A 264 14.38 11.59 -28.46
N THR A 265 13.90 12.64 -27.80
CA THR A 265 12.48 12.93 -27.61
C THR A 265 11.96 14.04 -28.53
N ALA A 266 12.85 14.66 -29.33
CA ALA A 266 12.53 15.78 -30.22
C ALA A 266 11.77 16.94 -29.53
N GLY A 267 11.93 17.09 -28.21
CA GLY A 267 11.23 18.09 -27.40
C GLY A 267 9.75 17.79 -27.11
N LEU A 268 9.27 16.56 -27.34
CA LEU A 268 7.89 16.16 -27.05
C LEU A 268 7.72 15.74 -25.59
N SER A 269 6.56 16.07 -25.01
CA SER A 269 6.20 15.60 -23.67
C SER A 269 6.00 14.08 -23.63
N GLU A 270 6.10 13.45 -22.45
CA GLU A 270 5.91 12.00 -22.31
C GLU A 270 4.51 11.53 -22.79
N GLU A 271 3.49 12.36 -22.58
CA GLU A 271 2.12 12.10 -23.07
C GLU A 271 2.05 12.12 -24.60
N GLU A 272 2.74 13.05 -25.26
CA GLU A 272 2.80 13.13 -26.73
C GLU A 272 3.59 11.97 -27.35
N GLN A 273 4.63 11.51 -26.67
CA GLN A 273 5.38 10.33 -27.11
C GLN A 273 4.53 9.05 -26.99
N LEU A 274 3.78 8.91 -25.90
CA LEU A 274 2.89 7.77 -25.69
C LEU A 274 1.75 7.75 -26.72
N ASP A 275 1.15 8.91 -27.01
CA ASP A 275 0.09 9.05 -28.01
C ASP A 275 0.59 8.77 -29.44
N ARG A 276 1.82 9.20 -29.77
CA ARG A 276 2.46 8.83 -31.05
C ARG A 276 2.77 7.34 -31.14
N ALA A 277 3.30 6.73 -30.08
CA ALA A 277 3.58 5.30 -30.05
C ALA A 277 2.28 4.46 -30.17
N LEU A 278 1.20 4.90 -29.52
CA LEU A 278 -0.12 4.27 -29.66
C LEU A 278 -0.66 4.38 -31.09
N ARG A 279 -0.61 5.56 -31.71
CA ARG A 279 -1.02 5.72 -33.13
C ARG A 279 -0.18 4.88 -34.09
N ALA A 280 1.14 4.84 -33.91
CA ALA A 280 2.03 4.03 -34.74
C ALA A 280 1.69 2.54 -34.60
N SER A 281 1.44 2.06 -33.38
CA SER A 281 1.06 0.66 -33.16
C SER A 281 -0.30 0.28 -33.78
N LEU A 282 -1.23 1.25 -33.86
CA LEU A 282 -2.52 1.06 -34.52
C LEU A 282 -2.36 1.05 -36.05
N TRP A 283 -1.49 1.90 -36.60
CA TRP A 283 -1.15 1.90 -38.02
C TRP A 283 -0.46 0.60 -38.45
N ASP A 284 0.55 0.15 -37.70
CA ASP A 284 1.24 -1.12 -37.96
C ASP A 284 0.27 -2.30 -37.91
N ARG A 285 -0.67 -2.30 -36.96
CA ARG A 285 -1.69 -3.36 -36.85
C ARG A 285 -2.71 -3.33 -37.99
N ALA A 286 -3.01 -2.14 -38.54
CA ALA A 286 -3.86 -1.98 -39.71
C ALA A 286 -3.16 -2.32 -41.04
N HIS A 287 -1.83 -2.26 -41.08
CA HIS A 287 -1.02 -2.60 -42.26
C HIS A 287 -0.53 -4.05 -42.25
N ALA A 288 -0.40 -4.67 -41.08
CA ALA A 288 -0.11 -6.10 -40.94
C ALA A 288 -1.30 -6.99 -41.33
N SER A 289 -2.51 -6.45 -41.46
CA SER A 289 -3.72 -7.19 -41.85
C SER A 289 -3.96 -7.31 -43.36
N HIS A 290 -3.06 -6.77 -44.22
CA HIS A 290 -3.10 -6.98 -45.66
C HIS A 290 -1.70 -7.31 -46.25
N PRO A 291 -1.26 -8.58 -46.25
CA PRO A 291 -0.14 -8.99 -47.07
C PRO A 291 -0.66 -9.29 -48.49
N GLY A 292 -0.38 -8.38 -49.44
CA GLY A 292 -0.43 -8.70 -50.86
C GLY A 292 -1.20 -7.71 -51.72
N GLN A 293 -0.47 -6.74 -52.29
CA GLN A 293 -0.58 -6.32 -53.69
C GLN A 293 0.42 -5.20 -53.98
N GLU A 294 1.71 -5.52 -53.99
CA GLU A 294 2.69 -4.64 -54.63
C GLU A 294 3.84 -5.48 -55.20
N ASN A 295 3.58 -6.08 -56.37
CA ASN A 295 4.60 -6.56 -57.30
C ASN A 295 3.93 -6.96 -58.62
N GLN A 296 3.48 -5.97 -59.39
CA GLN A 296 3.15 -6.18 -60.81
C GLN A 296 3.23 -4.88 -61.61
N LYS A 297 4.43 -4.27 -61.72
CA LYS A 297 4.68 -3.23 -62.74
C LYS A 297 5.98 -3.34 -63.54
N ASP A 298 6.88 -4.27 -63.26
CA ASP A 298 8.13 -4.40 -64.03
C ASP A 298 8.26 -5.72 -64.82
N LEU A 299 7.25 -6.02 -65.66
CA LEU A 299 7.41 -7.08 -66.68
C LEU A 299 6.53 -6.84 -67.93
N LYS A 300 6.61 -5.64 -68.51
CA LYS A 300 6.11 -5.37 -69.87
C LYS A 300 6.99 -4.33 -70.58
N HIS A 301 8.25 -4.68 -70.87
CA HIS A 301 9.03 -4.06 -71.95
C HIS A 301 10.32 -4.87 -72.22
N MET A 302 10.18 -6.11 -72.70
CA MET A 302 11.24 -6.80 -73.44
C MET A 302 10.65 -8.03 -74.12
N THR A 303 9.99 -7.81 -75.26
CA THR A 303 9.77 -8.76 -76.36
C THR A 303 8.95 -8.04 -77.43
N GLY A 304 9.65 -7.54 -78.46
CA GLY A 304 9.07 -6.83 -79.58
C GLY A 304 10.15 -6.47 -80.58
N MET A 305 10.35 -7.39 -81.54
CA MET A 305 11.36 -7.47 -82.61
C MET A 305 12.73 -8.03 -82.21
#